data_AF-A7UM38-F1
#
_entry.id   AF-A7UM38-F1
#
_cell.length_a   1.000
_cell.length_b   1.000
_cell.length_c   1.000
_cell.angle_alpha   90.00
_cell.angle_beta   90.00
_cell.angle_gamma   90.00
#
_symmetry.space_group_name_H-M   'P 1'
#
loop_
_entity.id
_entity.type
_entity.pdbx_description
1 polymer ?
#
loop_
_entity_poly.entity_id
_entity_poly.type
_entity_poly.pdbx_seq_one_letter_code
_entity_poly.pdbx_strand_id
1 'polypeptide(L)' 'GYLGEAGYMAKMPAFAIGMIGWAYIIYLIFAGEAANVNASSGNAASQMAFKSIRMIVTIGWA' A
#
# COMPACT_ATOMS: atom_id res chain seq x y z
N GLY A 1 5.03 -3.27 12.62
CA GLY A 1 5.53 -1.93 12.97
C GLY A 1 5.48 -1.73 14.47
N TYR A 2 4.54 -0.91 14.96
CA TYR A 2 4.47 -0.48 16.37
C TYR A 2 4.63 -1.58 17.42
N LEU A 3 3.95 -2.73 17.30
CA LEU A 3 4.07 -3.82 18.28
C LEU A 3 5.49 -4.37 18.43
N GLY A 4 6.30 -4.33 17.36
CA GLY A 4 7.71 -4.70 17.41
C GLY A 4 8.61 -3.60 17.98
N GLU A 5 8.22 -2.33 17.82
CA GLU A 5 8.95 -1.17 18.34
C GLU A 5 8.70 -0.96 19.84
N ALA A 6 7.47 -1.16 20.29
CA ALA A 6 7.05 -1.04 21.68
C ALA A 6 7.42 -2.26 22.54
N GLY A 7 8.00 -3.32 21.95
CA GLY A 7 8.42 -4.52 22.66
C GLY A 7 7.30 -5.50 23.01
N TYR A 8 6.08 -5.28 22.50
CA TYR A 8 4.94 -6.20 22.71
C TYR A 8 5.04 -7.48 21.87
N MET A 9 5.87 -7.50 20.82
CA MET A 9 6.15 -8.66 19.98
C MET A 9 7.63 -8.68 19.57
N ALA A 10 8.17 -9.87 19.30
CA ALA A 10 9.49 -10.00 18.71
C ALA A 10 9.60 -9.22 17.38
N LYS A 11 10.74 -8.53 17.19
CA LYS A 11 10.96 -7.56 16.10
C LYS A 11 10.76 -8.17 14.71
N MET A 12 11.33 -9.36 14.47
CA MET A 12 11.30 -10.01 13.15
C MET A 12 9.88 -10.43 12.70
N PRO A 13 9.07 -11.11 13.53
CA PRO A 13 7.66 -11.37 13.20
C PRO A 13 6.84 -10.08 13.01
N ALA A 14 7.01 -9.08 13.87
CA ALA A 14 6.27 -7.83 13.79
C ALA A 14 6.63 -6.99 12.54
N PHE A 15 7.86 -7.14 12.05
CA PHE A 15 8.30 -6.58 10.77
C PHE A 15 7.70 -7.36 9.59
N ALA A 16 7.77 -8.69 9.59
CA ALA A 16 7.22 -9.53 8.54
C ALA A 16 5.71 -9.31 8.32
N ILE A 17 4.93 -9.19 9.40
CA ILE A 17 3.49 -8.87 9.32
C ILE A 17 3.28 -7.49 8.68
N GLY A 18 4.10 -6.49 9.04
CA GLY A 18 4.06 -5.17 8.43
C GLY A 18 4.32 -5.22 6.92
N MET A 19 5.32 -6.00 6.51
CA MET A 19 5.67 -6.19 5.09
C MET A 19 4.55 -6.90 4.31
N ILE A 20 3.89 -7.89 4.92
CA ILE A 20 2.73 -8.56 4.30
C ILE A 20 1.58 -7.57 4.11
N GLY A 21 1.29 -6.73 5.11
CA GLY A 21 0.29 -5.67 5.00
C GLY A 21 0.61 -4.67 3.89
N TRP A 22 1.87 -4.25 3.78
CA TRP A 22 2.31 -3.36 2.71
C TRP A 22 2.20 -4.00 1.32
N ALA A 23 2.65 -5.24 1.15
CA ALA A 23 2.49 -5.98 -0.11
C ALA A 23 1.01 -6.14 -0.51
N TYR A 24 0.12 -6.35 0.47
CA TYR A 24 -1.32 -6.39 0.23
C TYR A 24 -1.89 -5.03 -0.25
N ILE A 25 -1.41 -3.92 0.30
CA ILE A 25 -1.77 -2.57 -0.17
C ILE A 25 -1.33 -2.39 -1.63
N ILE A 26 -0.10 -2.81 -1.98
CA ILE A 26 0.38 -2.77 -3.37
C ILE A 26 -0.55 -3.57 -4.28
N TYR A 27 -0.96 -4.77 -3.87
CA TYR A 27 -1.94 -5.56 -4.63
C TYR A 27 -3.25 -4.78 -4.85
N LEU A 28 -3.81 -4.16 -3.80
CA LEU A 28 -5.07 -3.41 -3.89
C LEU A 28 -5.03 -2.25 -4.88
N ILE A 29 -3.92 -1.51 -4.93
CA ILE A 29 -3.80 -0.32 -5.80
C ILE A 29 -3.46 -0.66 -7.26
N PHE A 30 -2.90 -1.84 -7.53
CA PHE A 30 -2.59 -2.28 -8.90
C PHE A 30 -3.67 -3.16 -9.53
N ALA A 31 -4.18 -4.14 -8.79
CA ALA A 31 -5.08 -5.18 -9.30
C ALA A 31 -6.37 -5.36 -8.48
N GLY A 32 -6.49 -4.68 -7.34
CA GLY A 32 -7.66 -4.78 -6.49
C GLY A 32 -8.72 -3.69 -6.73
N GLU A 33 -9.59 -3.56 -5.73
CA GLU A 33 -10.75 -2.66 -5.78
C GLU A 33 -10.39 -1.21 -6.07
N ALA A 34 -9.30 -0.69 -5.47
CA ALA A 34 -8.87 0.68 -5.68
C ALA A 34 -8.45 0.95 -7.14
N ALA A 35 -7.81 -0.02 -7.79
CA ALA A 35 -7.49 0.07 -9.20
C ALA A 35 -8.75 0.12 -10.08
N ASN A 36 -9.74 -0.73 -9.75
CA ASN A 36 -11.01 -0.81 -10.48
C ASN A 36 -11.84 0.47 -10.36
N VAL A 37 -11.96 1.03 -9.15
CA VAL A 37 -12.68 2.28 -8.90
C VAL A 37 -12.02 3.45 -9.64
N ASN A 38 -10.69 3.54 -9.62
CA ASN A 38 -10.00 4.58 -10.38
C ASN A 38 -10.20 4.44 -11.89
N ALA A 39 -10.16 3.21 -12.42
CA ALA A 39 -10.39 2.94 -13.84
C ALA A 39 -11.83 3.28 -14.27
N SER A 40 -12.83 2.95 -13.44
CA SER A 40 -14.24 3.23 -13.72
C SER A 40 -14.65 4.69 -13.48
N SER A 41 -13.83 5.49 -12.79
CA SER A 41 -14.15 6.88 -12.43
C SER A 41 -14.37 7.83 -13.61
N GLY A 42 -13.83 7.53 -14.79
CA GLY A 42 -13.89 8.40 -15.98
C GLY A 42 -13.18 9.76 -15.83
N ASN A 43 -12.54 10.04 -14.70
CA ASN A 43 -11.91 11.32 -14.40
C ASN A 43 -10.40 11.26 -14.66
N ALA A 44 -9.94 11.94 -15.71
CA ALA A 44 -8.54 11.96 -16.10
C ALA A 44 -7.60 12.53 -15.02
N ALA A 45 -8.04 13.56 -14.27
CA ALA A 45 -7.25 14.14 -13.18
C ALA A 45 -7.11 13.15 -12.01
N SER A 46 -8.19 12.45 -11.67
CA SER A 46 -8.18 11.38 -10.65
C SER A 46 -7.23 10.25 -11.05
N GLN A 47 -7.28 9.82 -12.31
CA GLN A 47 -6.42 8.74 -12.82
C GLN A 47 -4.94 9.15 -12.83
N MET A 48 -4.64 10.40 -13.15
CA MET A 48 -3.28 10.95 -13.05
C MET A 48 -2.78 10.96 -11.60
N ALA A 49 -3.56 11.50 -10.68
CA ALA A 49 -3.21 11.51 -9.25
C ALA A 49 -2.99 10.08 -8.72
N PHE A 50 -3.83 9.12 -9.13
CA PHE A 50 -3.72 7.72 -8.73
C PHE A 50 -2.41 7.06 -9.21
N LYS A 51 -1.92 7.40 -10.41
CA LYS A 51 -0.60 6.93 -10.90
C LYS A 51 0.53 7.45 -10.02
N SER A 52 0.49 8.70 -9.60
CA SER A 52 1.48 9.27 -8.68
C SER A 52 1.45 8.59 -7.32
N ILE A 53 0.25 8.35 -6.77
CA ILE A 53 0.07 7.63 -5.51
C ILE A 53 0.63 6.20 -5.60
N ARG A 54 0.40 5.49 -6.71
CA ARG A 54 1.03 4.16 -6.94
C ARG A 54 2.54 4.22 -6.80
N MET A 55 3.19 5.25 -7.35
CA MET A 55 4.64 5.38 -7.27
C MET A 55 5.13 5.64 -5.85
N ILE A 56 4.45 6.53 -5.12
CA ILE A 56 4.78 6.85 -3.72
C ILE A 56 4.64 5.60 -2.83
N VAL A 57 3.55 4.85 -2.96
CA VAL A 57 3.30 3.67 -2.12
C VAL A 57 4.24 2.51 -2.46
N THR A 58 4.67 2.40 -3.73
CA THR A 58 5.55 1.29 -4.16
C THR A 58 7.02 1.56 -3.88
N ILE A 59 7.49 2.79 -4.10
CA ILE A 59 8.92 3.13 -4.02
C ILE A 59 9.21 4.04 -2.83
N GLY A 60 8.35 5.01 -2.55
CA GLY A 60 8.58 5.99 -1.47
C GLY A 60 8.34 5.47 -0.06
N TRP A 61 7.62 4.35 0.10
CA TRP A 61 7.37 3.70 1.39
C TRP A 61 8.33 2.55 1.71
N ALA A 62 9.11 2.11 0.71
CA ALA A 62 10.15 1.11 0.88
C ALA A 62 11.41 1.73 1.50
#